data_AF-A0ABD0RLL4-F1
#
_entry.id   AF-A0ABD0RLL4-F1
#
_cell.length_a   1.000
_cell.length_b   1.000
_cell.length_c   1.000
_cell.angle_alpha   90.00
_cell.angle_beta   90.00
_cell.angle_gamma   90.00
#
_symmetry.space_group_name_H-M   'P 1'
#
loop_
_entity.id
_entity.type
_entity.pdbx_description
1 polymer ?
#
loop_
_entity_poly.entity_id
_entity_poly.type
_entity_poly.pdbx_seq_one_letter_code
_entity_poly.pdbx_strand_id
1 'polypeptide(L)' 'MKVFWTKTHVTNDNKESPDLSEDPEYSQRLQYLGDKQQNCTIRLIIVTQKDSHMYYFKFITDKPDGKWIGTPGVNLNVT' A
#
# COMPACT_ATOMS: atom_id res chain seq x y z
N MET A 1 15.14 1.10 3.65
CA MET A 1 13.81 1.75 3.59
C MET A 1 12.91 0.95 2.66
N LYS A 2 11.71 0.57 3.10
CA LYS A 2 10.69 -0.10 2.27
C LYS A 2 9.46 0.81 2.23
N VAL A 3 8.91 1.05 1.05
CA VAL A 3 7.68 1.82 0.84
C VAL A 3 6.74 0.98 -0.01
N PHE A 4 5.48 0.88 0.42
CA PHE A 4 4.51 0.04 -0.26
C PHE A 4 3.08 0.41 0.13
N TRP A 5 2.13 -0.18 -0.57
CA TRP A 5 0.70 -0.06 -0.28
C TRP A 5 0.19 -1.38 0.27
N THR A 6 -0.83 -1.32 1.12
CA THR A 6 -1.44 -2.51 1.73
C THR A 6 -2.94 -2.30 1.94
N LYS A 7 -3.69 -3.40 1.99
CA LYS A 7 -5.13 -3.42 2.34
C LYS A 7 -5.37 -3.51 3.85
N THR A 8 -4.30 -3.72 4.63
CA THR A 8 -4.39 -4.05 6.05
C THR A 8 -3.98 -2.87 6.92
N HIS A 9 -4.90 -2.41 7.77
CA HIS A 9 -4.62 -1.42 8.81
C HIS A 9 -4.11 -2.09 10.09
N VAL A 10 -2.83 -2.48 10.11
CA VAL A 10 -2.19 -3.01 11.31
C VAL A 10 -1.15 -2.01 11.80
N THR A 11 -1.39 -1.48 13.00
CA THR A 11 -0.51 -0.57 13.73
C THR A 11 0.47 -1.30 14.65
N ASN A 12 0.27 -2.60 14.90
CA ASN A 12 1.08 -3.37 15.84
C ASN A 12 2.32 -3.97 15.15
N ASP A 13 3.48 -3.78 15.78
CA ASP A 13 4.81 -4.09 15.26
C ASP A 13 5.07 -5.54 14.83
N ASN A 14 4.26 -6.48 15.32
CA ASN A 14 4.49 -7.92 15.18
C ASN A 14 3.69 -8.59 14.05
N LYS A 15 2.80 -7.86 13.36
CA LYS A 15 2.08 -8.40 12.19
C LYS A 15 2.52 -7.67 10.93
N GLU A 16 3.15 -8.43 10.05
CA GLU A 16 3.56 -7.94 8.75
C GLU A 16 2.32 -7.59 7.92
N SER A 17 2.33 -6.40 7.31
CA SER A 17 1.26 -5.99 6.40
C SER A 17 1.70 -6.40 5.00
N PRO A 18 0.91 -7.21 4.27
CA PRO A 18 1.31 -7.68 2.96
C PRO A 18 1.43 -6.50 1.99
N ASP A 19 2.48 -6.53 1.18
CA ASP A 19 2.70 -5.58 0.09
C ASP A 19 1.75 -5.91 -1.05
N LEU A 20 0.97 -4.92 -1.48
CA LEU A 20 0.01 -5.08 -2.57
C LEU A 20 0.69 -5.45 -3.90
N SER A 21 1.93 -5.04 -4.11
CA SER A 21 2.68 -5.38 -5.33
C SER A 21 3.14 -6.85 -5.37
N GLU A 22 3.20 -7.51 -4.21
CA GLU A 22 3.54 -8.93 -4.08
C GLU A 22 2.31 -9.83 -4.23
N ASP A 23 1.10 -9.28 -4.16
CA ASP A 23 -0.16 -10.00 -4.38
C ASP A 23 -0.32 -10.33 -5.88
N PRO A 24 -0.42 -11.61 -6.29
CA PRO A 24 -0.61 -11.98 -7.69
C PRO A 24 -1.80 -11.30 -8.37
N GLU A 25 -2.88 -10.99 -7.63
CA GLU A 25 -4.08 -10.31 -8.15
C GLU A 25 -3.79 -8.85 -8.56
N TYR A 26 -2.80 -8.21 -7.93
CA TYR A 26 -2.47 -6.81 -8.13
C TYR A 26 -1.13 -6.61 -8.87
N SER A 27 -0.18 -7.53 -8.74
CA SER A 27 1.17 -7.44 -9.31
C SER A 27 1.19 -7.13 -10.81
N GLN A 28 0.22 -7.65 -11.58
CA GLN A 28 0.11 -7.39 -13.03
C GLN A 28 -0.66 -6.10 -13.36
N ARG A 29 -1.38 -5.54 -12.39
CA ARG A 29 -2.27 -4.38 -12.55
C ARG A 29 -1.77 -3.13 -11.82
N LEU A 30 -0.80 -3.27 -10.94
CA LEU A 30 -0.26 -2.19 -10.13
C LEU A 30 1.04 -1.70 -10.75
N GLN A 31 1.05 -0.42 -11.13
CA GLN A 31 2.21 0.27 -11.66
C GLN A 31 2.69 1.28 -10.63
N TYR A 32 3.98 1.22 -10.28
CA TYR A 32 4.58 2.22 -9.42
C TYR A 32 4.98 3.44 -10.26
N LEU A 33 4.44 4.61 -9.94
CA LEU A 33 4.70 5.87 -10.66
C LEU A 33 5.63 6.83 -9.90
N GLY A 34 5.86 6.55 -8.62
CA GLY A 34 6.69 7.38 -7.75
C GLY A 34 8.20 7.14 -7.91
N ASP A 35 8.98 7.90 -7.15
CA ASP A 35 10.44 7.79 -7.04
C ASP A 35 10.89 7.01 -5.80
N LYS A 36 9.94 6.51 -4.99
CA LYS A 36 10.18 5.81 -3.71
C LYS A 36 10.84 6.67 -2.63
N GLN A 37 10.97 7.98 -2.85
CA GLN A 37 11.60 8.91 -1.91
C GLN A 37 10.61 9.98 -1.43
N GLN A 38 10.09 10.79 -2.37
CA GLN A 38 9.12 11.84 -2.08
C GLN A 38 7.77 11.55 -2.72
N ASN A 39 7.78 10.85 -3.84
CA ASN A 39 6.59 10.44 -4.55
C ASN A 39 6.39 8.93 -4.38
N CYS A 40 5.26 8.55 -3.78
CA CYS A 40 4.87 7.16 -3.55
C CYS A 40 3.57 6.78 -4.25
N THR A 41 3.26 7.46 -5.36
CA THR A 41 2.06 7.18 -6.16
C THR A 41 2.13 5.80 -6.83
N ILE A 42 1.02 5.06 -6.71
CA ILE A 42 0.73 3.87 -7.51
C ILE A 42 -0.43 4.14 -8.45
N ARG A 43 -0.47 3.42 -9.56
CA ARG A 43 -1.59 3.36 -10.48
C ARG A 43 -2.08 1.93 -10.55
N LEU A 44 -3.35 1.72 -10.22
CA LEU A 44 -4.03 0.45 -10.44
C LEU A 44 -4.78 0.53 -11.78
N ILE A 45 -4.49 -0.38 -12.71
CA ILE A 45 -5.17 -0.50 -14.00
C ILE A 45 -6.20 -1.63 -13.96
N ILE A 46 -7.26 -1.51 -14.77
CA ILE A 46 -8.33 -2.52 -14.85
C ILE A 46 -8.91 -2.77 -13.45
N VAL A 47 -9.51 -1.72 -12.89
CA VAL A 47 -10.18 -1.76 -11.58
C VAL A 47 -11.58 -2.35 -11.71
N THR A 48 -11.94 -3.21 -10.77
CA THR A 48 -13.24 -3.89 -10.70
C THR A 48 -13.88 -3.65 -9.33
N GLN A 49 -15.15 -4.02 -9.17
CA GLN A 49 -15.84 -3.90 -7.88
C GLN A 49 -15.14 -4.67 -6.74
N LYS A 50 -14.36 -5.72 -7.05
CA LYS A 50 -13.56 -6.47 -6.07
C LYS A 50 -12.40 -5.65 -5.49
N ASP A 51 -11.94 -4.63 -6.23
CA ASP A 51 -10.88 -3.75 -5.80
C ASP A 51 -11.36 -2.66 -4.83
N SER A 52 -12.68 -2.53 -4.61
CA SER A 52 -13.25 -1.58 -3.65
C SER A 52 -12.81 -1.94 -2.23
N HIS A 53 -11.90 -1.15 -1.66
CA HIS A 53 -11.32 -1.40 -0.35
C HIS A 53 -10.64 -0.13 0.20
N MET A 54 -10.28 -0.16 1.48
CA MET A 54 -9.44 0.87 2.09
C MET A 54 -7.96 0.52 1.93
N TYR A 55 -7.22 1.35 1.22
CA TYR A 55 -5.80 1.19 0.97
C TYR A 55 -4.97 2.09 1.87
N TYR A 56 -3.84 1.58 2.35
CA TYR A 56 -2.96 2.29 3.24
C TYR A 56 -1.56 2.33 2.65
N PHE A 57 -0.97 3.52 2.65
CA PHE A 57 0.43 3.67 2.35
C PHE A 57 1.25 3.34 3.60
N LYS A 58 2.33 2.58 3.44
CA LYS A 58 3.22 2.16 4.52
C LYS A 58 4.66 2.51 4.18
N PHE A 59 5.35 3.14 5.13
CA PHE A 59 6.80 3.35 5.05
C PHE A 59 7.50 2.70 6.24
N ILE A 60 8.63 2.06 5.97
CA ILE A 60 9.48 1.42 6.95
C ILE A 60 10.92 1.89 6.72
N THR A 61 11.51 2.48 7.75
CA THR A 61 12.92 2.87 7.82
C THR A 61 13.70 1.85 8.65
N ASP A 62 15.02 1.99 8.66
CA ASP A 62 15.96 1.20 9.45
C ASP A 62 15.98 1.56 10.94
N LYS A 63 15.28 2.62 11.34
CA LYS A 63 15.19 3.03 12.75
C LYS A 63 14.29 2.06 13.56
N PRO A 64 14.55 1.87 14.86
CA PRO A 64 13.76 0.98 15.73
C PRO A 64 12.25 1.25 15.68
N ASP A 65 11.85 2.53 15.73
CA ASP A 65 10.45 2.98 15.62
C ASP A 65 10.12 3.50 14.22
N GLY A 66 10.89 3.03 13.23
CA GLY A 66 10.92 3.55 11.88
C GLY A 66 9.73 3.19 11.00
N LYS A 67 8.60 2.76 11.58
CA LYS A 67 7.43 2.28 10.85
C LYS A 67 6.30 3.29 10.97
N TRP A 68 5.63 3.53 9.86
CA TRP A 68 4.45 4.38 9.83
C TRP A 68 3.48 3.89 8.78
N ILE A 69 2.20 4.08 9.07
CA ILE A 69 1.09 3.77 8.19
C ILE A 69 0.25 5.03 8.03
N GLY A 70 -0.10 5.36 6.79
CA GLY A 70 -0.92 6.52 6.48
C GLY A 70 -2.34 6.32 6.98
N THR A 71 -2.74 7.10 7.99
CA THR A 71 -4.11 7.15 8.51
C THR A 71 -4.77 8.46 8.06
N PRO A 72 -6.05 8.46 7.61
CA PRO A 72 -7.03 7.36 7.66
C PRO A 72 -6.94 6.31 6.54
N GLY A 73 -5.99 6.45 5.59
CA GLY A 73 -5.94 5.64 4.37
C GLY A 73 -6.74 6.26 3.22
N VAL A 74 -6.87 5.52 2.12
CA VAL A 74 -7.54 5.93 0.88
C VAL A 74 -8.64 4.92 0.56
N ASN A 75 -9.89 5.37 0.54
CA ASN A 75 -11.02 4.52 0.19
C ASN A 75 -11.22 4.51 -1.34
N LEU A 76 -11.13 3.33 -1.95
CA LEU A 76 -11.48 3.14 -3.35
C LEU A 76 -12.88 2.54 -3.43
N ASN A 77 -13.78 3.18 -4.18
CA ASN A 77 -15.11 2.66 -4.49
C ASN A 77 -15.31 2.61 -6.00
N VAL A 78 -15.51 1.42 -6.55
CA VAL A 78 -15.79 1.16 -7.96
C VAL A 78 -17.28 0.87 -8.13
N THR A 79 -17.96 1.63 -8.98
CA THR A 79 -19.41 1.54 -9.27
C THR A 79 -19.68 1.12 -10.70
#